data_AF-A0A8T5PZW4-F1
#
_entry.id   AF-A0A8T5PZW4-F1
#
_cell.length_a   1.000
_cell.length_b   1.000
_cell.length_c   1.000
_cell.angle_alpha   90.00
_cell.angle_beta   90.00
_cell.angle_gamma   90.00
#
_symmetry.space_group_name_H-M   'P 1'
#
loop_
_entity.id
_entity.type
_entity.pdbx_description
1 polymer ?
#
loop_
_entity_poly.entity_id
_entity_poly.type
_entity_poly.pdbx_seq_one_letter_code
_entity_poly.pdbx_strand_id
1 'polypeptide(L)'
;MNFNKSLIKLQDAISSAVKNNISLNYRIDEEKAMYDYREKQRIYYINNLNSSLRLVKSCYMELTQLARHDIRNQPYINRIMELIPELEDKSLEKLGRTTNKIISITKQLNFPKKELEKAYAMPDGIPEEISGEIKADISELNRCFSNSCYRSSIIICGRIMETALHRKYYEVTNNDLLEKSPGIGLGNIIAKLKEKEIKLDPALTNQIHLINQVRVFSVHKKKEAFYPTRQQTEATILYTLDVLERLFN
;
A
#
# COMPACT_ATOMS: atom_id res chain seq x y z
N MET A 1 -5.35 -2.73 10.26
CA MET A 1 -6.81 -2.98 10.32
C MET A 1 -7.53 -1.69 10.70
N ASN A 2 -8.71 -1.43 10.15
CA ASN A 2 -9.41 -0.15 10.32
C ASN A 2 -10.02 0.00 11.73
N PHE A 3 -10.35 -1.09 12.41
CA PHE A 3 -10.97 -1.09 13.74
C PHE A 3 -10.12 -0.40 14.84
N ASN A 4 -8.82 -0.70 14.94
CA ASN A 4 -7.99 -0.05 15.96
C ASN A 4 -7.88 1.48 15.73
N LYS A 5 -7.81 1.90 14.46
CA LYS A 5 -7.80 3.32 14.10
C LYS A 5 -9.13 4.00 14.47
N SER A 6 -10.26 3.32 14.28
CA SER A 6 -11.56 3.89 14.65
C SER A 6 -11.75 4.00 16.17
N LEU A 7 -11.21 3.06 16.96
CA LEU A 7 -11.20 3.16 18.42
C LEU A 7 -10.39 4.35 18.94
N ILE A 8 -9.19 4.57 18.39
CA ILE A 8 -8.36 5.74 18.75
C ILE A 8 -9.11 7.03 18.43
N LYS A 9 -9.70 7.11 17.22
CA LYS A 9 -10.51 8.27 16.82
C LYS A 9 -11.71 8.50 17.76
N LEU A 10 -12.38 7.44 18.21
CA LEU A 10 -13.47 7.54 19.19
C LEU A 10 -12.96 8.03 20.55
N GLN A 11 -11.81 7.52 21.02
CA GLN A 11 -11.20 7.96 22.28
C GLN A 11 -10.82 9.45 22.25
N ASP A 12 -10.28 9.93 21.13
CA ASP A 12 -9.95 11.35 20.93
C ASP A 12 -11.21 12.22 20.90
N ALA A 13 -12.28 11.74 20.24
CA ALA A 13 -13.57 12.42 20.20
C ALA A 13 -14.21 12.51 21.60
N ILE A 14 -14.16 11.44 22.39
CA ILE A 14 -14.64 11.42 23.79
C ILE A 14 -13.83 12.42 24.63
N SER A 15 -12.50 12.36 24.55
CA SER A 15 -11.61 13.26 25.31
C SER A 15 -11.86 14.73 24.98
N SER A 16 -12.08 15.02 23.69
CA SER A 16 -12.44 16.37 23.23
C SER A 16 -13.82 16.81 23.74
N ALA A 17 -14.81 15.93 23.74
CA ALA A 17 -16.15 16.22 24.26
C ALA A 17 -16.14 16.47 25.78
N VAL A 18 -15.38 15.68 26.54
CA VAL A 18 -15.20 15.85 28.00
C VAL A 18 -14.52 17.19 28.29
N LYS A 19 -13.41 17.50 27.61
CA LYS A 19 -12.66 18.76 27.79
C LYS A 19 -13.54 20.00 27.55
N ASN A 20 -14.52 19.89 26.65
CA ASN A 20 -15.43 20.99 26.31
C ASN A 20 -16.78 20.93 27.02
N ASN A 21 -16.93 20.09 28.06
CA ASN A 21 -18.16 19.93 28.85
C ASN A 21 -19.42 19.67 27.98
N ILE A 22 -19.28 18.84 26.95
CA ILE A 22 -20.38 18.50 26.05
C ILE A 22 -21.30 17.48 26.72
N SER A 23 -22.62 17.69 26.61
CA SER A 23 -23.63 16.70 27.03
C SER A 23 -24.25 16.03 25.81
N LEU A 24 -24.35 14.71 25.80
CA LEU A 24 -24.99 13.97 24.69
C LEU A 24 -26.53 14.01 24.75
N ASN A 25 -27.08 14.45 25.88
CA ASN A 25 -28.52 14.72 26.01
C ASN A 25 -28.89 16.12 25.50
N TYR A 26 -27.90 16.89 25.05
CA TYR A 26 -28.12 18.23 24.54
C TYR A 26 -28.93 18.19 23.24
N ARG A 27 -30.04 18.91 23.20
CA ARG A 27 -30.85 19.07 21.98
C ARG A 27 -30.16 20.09 21.09
N ILE A 28 -29.78 19.65 19.90
CA ILE A 28 -29.16 20.50 18.88
C ILE A 28 -30.17 21.55 18.40
N ASP A 29 -29.74 22.81 18.40
CA ASP A 29 -30.46 23.95 17.82
C ASP A 29 -29.67 24.49 16.62
N GLU A 30 -30.05 24.04 15.41
CA GLU A 30 -29.34 24.38 14.18
C GLU A 30 -29.49 25.86 13.79
N GLU A 31 -30.64 26.47 14.09
CA GLU A 31 -30.89 27.89 13.80
C GLU A 31 -30.01 28.78 14.67
N LYS A 32 -29.94 28.46 15.98
CA LYS A 32 -29.05 29.18 16.90
C LYS A 32 -27.59 29.02 16.53
N ALA A 33 -27.18 27.85 16.04
CA ALA A 33 -25.80 27.58 15.64
C ALA A 33 -25.31 28.41 14.45
N MET A 34 -26.21 28.99 13.65
CA MET A 34 -25.83 29.92 12.58
C MET A 34 -25.19 31.21 13.12
N TYR A 35 -25.60 31.63 14.33
CA TYR A 35 -25.21 32.90 14.93
C TYR A 35 -24.41 32.76 16.24
N ASP A 36 -24.49 31.61 16.92
CA ASP A 36 -23.76 31.31 18.16
C ASP A 36 -22.59 30.35 17.91
N TYR A 37 -21.36 30.88 18.03
CA TYR A 37 -20.14 30.09 17.86
C TYR A 37 -20.03 28.93 18.87
N ARG A 38 -20.48 29.12 20.11
CA ARG A 38 -20.44 28.05 21.14
C ARG A 38 -21.36 26.91 20.76
N GLU A 39 -22.53 27.25 20.22
CA GLU A 39 -23.49 26.28 19.75
C GLU A 39 -22.96 25.48 18.55
N LYS A 40 -22.34 26.17 17.58
CA LYS A 40 -21.66 25.54 16.45
C LYS A 40 -20.57 24.57 16.89
N GLN A 41 -19.76 24.95 17.89
CA GLN A 41 -18.74 24.06 18.46
C GLN A 41 -19.35 22.82 19.11
N ARG A 42 -20.45 22.94 19.85
CA ARG A 42 -21.14 21.80 20.46
C ARG A 42 -21.62 20.81 19.41
N ILE A 43 -22.28 21.30 18.36
CA ILE A 43 -22.73 20.48 17.23
C ILE A 43 -21.54 19.76 16.59
N TYR A 44 -20.42 20.44 16.38
CA TYR A 44 -19.20 19.83 15.84
C TYR A 44 -18.73 18.64 16.68
N TYR A 45 -18.63 18.80 18.01
CA TYR A 45 -18.18 17.72 18.88
C TYR A 45 -19.15 16.54 18.92
N ILE A 46 -20.46 16.80 18.98
CA ILE A 46 -21.51 15.77 18.94
C ILE A 46 -21.43 14.99 17.62
N ASN A 47 -21.32 15.69 16.48
CA ASN A 47 -21.22 15.07 15.17
C ASN A 47 -19.93 14.26 15.02
N ASN A 48 -18.79 14.78 15.50
CA ASN A 48 -17.53 14.04 15.48
C ASN A 48 -17.62 12.75 16.31
N LEU A 49 -18.21 12.82 17.51
CA LEU A 49 -18.42 11.64 18.35
C LEU A 49 -19.35 10.63 17.67
N ASN A 50 -20.50 11.07 17.17
CA ASN A 50 -21.47 10.21 16.48
C ASN A 50 -20.87 9.54 15.24
N SER A 51 -20.08 10.29 14.45
CA SER A 51 -19.39 9.73 13.29
C SER A 51 -18.36 8.67 13.69
N SER A 52 -17.63 8.90 14.78
CA SER A 52 -16.63 7.97 15.30
C SER A 52 -17.27 6.71 15.89
N LEU A 53 -18.39 6.85 16.60
CA LEU A 53 -19.20 5.72 17.08
C LEU A 53 -19.72 4.86 15.92
N ARG A 54 -20.26 5.48 14.86
CA ARG A 54 -20.70 4.76 13.66
C ARG A 54 -19.55 3.98 13.01
N LEU A 55 -18.36 4.58 12.92
CA LEU A 55 -17.17 3.92 12.36
C LEU A 55 -16.74 2.69 13.18
N VAL A 56 -16.76 2.78 14.52
CA VAL A 56 -16.46 1.62 15.37
C VAL A 56 -17.51 0.53 15.17
N LYS A 57 -18.80 0.89 15.12
CA LYS A 57 -19.91 -0.04 14.88
C LYS A 57 -19.90 -0.67 13.49
N SER A 58 -19.42 0.02 12.46
CA SER A 58 -19.27 -0.59 11.13
C SER A 58 -18.05 -1.53 11.07
N CYS A 59 -16.95 -1.16 11.74
CA CYS A 59 -15.70 -1.90 11.63
C CYS A 59 -15.60 -3.13 12.56
N TYR A 60 -16.36 -3.23 13.65
CA TYR A 60 -16.21 -4.38 14.57
C TYR A 60 -16.59 -5.71 13.91
N MET A 61 -17.47 -5.69 12.89
CA MET A 61 -17.84 -6.89 12.12
C MET A 61 -16.62 -7.48 11.38
N GLU A 62 -15.65 -6.66 10.99
CA GLU A 62 -14.39 -7.11 10.39
C GLU A 62 -13.57 -7.99 11.35
N LEU A 63 -13.75 -7.85 12.67
CA LEU A 63 -13.03 -8.65 13.66
C LEU A 63 -13.36 -10.14 13.56
N THR A 64 -14.56 -10.50 13.11
CA THR A 64 -14.95 -11.90 12.91
C THR A 64 -14.06 -12.62 11.89
N GLN A 65 -13.42 -11.88 10.97
CA GLN A 65 -12.46 -12.44 10.02
C GLN A 65 -11.16 -12.87 10.73
N LEU A 66 -10.79 -12.24 11.84
CA LEU A 66 -9.59 -12.61 12.62
C LEU A 66 -9.71 -13.97 13.29
N ALA A 67 -10.93 -14.42 13.61
CA ALA A 67 -11.16 -15.77 14.14
C ALA A 67 -10.85 -16.86 13.11
N ARG A 68 -10.99 -16.54 11.80
CA ARG A 68 -10.58 -17.46 10.72
C ARG A 68 -9.07 -17.57 10.61
N HIS A 69 -8.32 -16.55 11.02
CA HIS A 69 -6.86 -16.52 10.99
C HIS A 69 -6.23 -17.14 12.24
N ASP A 70 -6.80 -16.89 13.42
CA ASP A 70 -6.35 -17.48 14.69
C ASP A 70 -7.56 -17.71 15.59
N ILE A 71 -7.87 -18.99 15.85
CA ILE A 71 -9.02 -19.40 16.66
C ILE A 71 -8.97 -18.84 18.09
N ARG A 72 -7.76 -18.53 18.60
CA ARG A 72 -7.56 -17.93 19.93
C ARG A 72 -8.12 -16.51 20.02
N ASN A 73 -8.39 -15.84 18.89
CA ASN A 73 -9.04 -14.53 18.87
C ASN A 73 -10.52 -14.59 19.25
N GLN A 74 -11.19 -15.73 19.05
CA GLN A 74 -12.64 -15.85 19.24
C GLN A 74 -13.15 -15.36 20.61
N PRO A 75 -12.57 -15.75 21.77
CA PRO A 75 -13.04 -15.27 23.07
C PRO A 75 -12.91 -13.74 23.22
N TYR A 76 -11.85 -13.13 22.68
CA TYR A 76 -11.66 -11.69 22.71
C TYR A 76 -12.66 -10.96 21.80
N ILE A 77 -12.93 -11.51 20.63
CA ILE A 77 -13.93 -10.99 19.68
C ILE A 77 -15.32 -11.01 20.33
N ASN A 78 -15.72 -12.13 20.93
CA ASN A 78 -17.00 -12.26 21.62
C ASN A 78 -17.14 -11.21 22.73
N ARG A 79 -16.10 -11.03 23.54
CA ARG A 79 -16.10 -10.02 24.60
C ARG A 79 -16.18 -8.58 24.07
N ILE A 80 -15.55 -8.29 22.93
CA ILE A 80 -15.72 -6.99 22.26
C ILE A 80 -17.16 -6.83 21.81
N MET A 81 -17.75 -7.85 21.18
CA MET A 81 -19.15 -7.81 20.70
C MET A 81 -20.14 -7.58 21.85
N GLU A 82 -19.91 -8.15 23.02
CA GLU A 82 -20.72 -7.91 24.23
C GLU A 82 -20.65 -6.46 24.72
N LEU A 83 -19.51 -5.78 24.52
CA LEU A 83 -19.32 -4.38 24.92
C LEU A 83 -19.82 -3.36 23.88
N ILE A 84 -20.05 -3.76 22.63
CA ILE A 84 -20.51 -2.85 21.57
C ILE A 84 -21.86 -2.18 21.90
N PRO A 85 -22.88 -2.88 22.42
CA PRO A 85 -24.15 -2.26 22.82
C PRO A 85 -23.97 -1.18 23.89
N GLU A 86 -22.98 -1.31 24.79
CA GLU A 86 -22.70 -0.29 25.80
C GLU A 86 -22.22 1.05 25.21
N LEU A 87 -21.77 1.07 23.95
CA LEU A 87 -21.40 2.30 23.24
C LEU A 87 -22.61 3.15 22.82
N GLU A 88 -23.84 2.71 23.11
CA GLU A 88 -25.07 3.50 22.94
C GLU A 88 -25.40 4.37 24.15
N ASP A 89 -24.61 4.25 25.22
CA ASP A 89 -24.82 5.05 26.42
C ASP A 89 -24.58 6.55 26.16
N LYS A 90 -25.44 7.39 26.73
CA LYS A 90 -25.34 8.85 26.59
C LYS A 90 -24.40 9.50 27.60
N SER A 91 -23.83 8.73 28.53
CA SER A 91 -22.81 9.18 29.47
C SER A 91 -21.42 9.11 28.84
N LEU A 92 -20.78 10.26 28.66
CA LEU A 92 -19.39 10.34 28.17
C LEU A 92 -18.41 9.55 29.05
N GLU A 93 -18.64 9.52 30.36
CA GLU A 93 -17.79 8.77 31.29
C GLU A 93 -17.89 7.26 31.03
N LYS A 94 -19.11 6.74 30.88
CA LYS A 94 -19.32 5.32 30.60
C LYS A 94 -18.79 4.96 29.22
N LEU A 95 -19.03 5.80 28.20
CA LEU A 95 -18.45 5.63 26.86
C LEU A 95 -16.93 5.56 26.91
N GLY A 96 -16.28 6.45 27.67
CA GLY A 96 -14.82 6.43 27.87
C GLY A 96 -14.34 5.13 28.50
N ARG A 97 -15.00 4.67 29.58
CA ARG A 97 -14.67 3.40 30.25
C ARG A 97 -14.83 2.20 29.32
N THR A 98 -15.95 2.10 28.60
CA THR A 98 -16.23 1.01 27.66
C THR A 98 -15.23 1.03 26.50
N THR A 99 -14.93 2.21 25.92
CA THR A 99 -13.92 2.36 24.86
C THR A 99 -12.55 1.88 25.32
N ASN A 100 -12.12 2.24 26.54
CA ASN A 100 -10.84 1.79 27.10
C ASN A 100 -10.79 0.27 27.32
N LYS A 101 -11.89 -0.35 27.76
CA LYS A 101 -12.00 -1.82 27.85
C LYS A 101 -11.88 -2.48 26.48
N ILE A 102 -12.54 -1.94 25.46
CA ILE A 102 -12.43 -2.48 24.10
C ILE A 102 -11.00 -2.36 23.59
N ILE A 103 -10.32 -1.23 23.83
CA ILE A 103 -8.91 -1.03 23.47
C ILE A 103 -8.00 -2.06 24.17
N SER A 104 -8.21 -2.32 25.46
CA SER A 104 -7.38 -3.29 26.20
C SER A 104 -7.57 -4.73 25.74
N ILE A 105 -8.78 -5.11 25.31
CA ILE A 105 -9.05 -6.41 24.70
C ILE A 105 -8.45 -6.47 23.29
N THR A 106 -8.56 -5.39 22.52
CA THR A 106 -8.03 -5.32 21.15
C THR A 106 -6.51 -5.51 21.11
N LYS A 107 -5.79 -5.08 22.15
CA LYS A 107 -4.34 -5.33 22.30
C LYS A 107 -3.97 -6.81 22.48
N GLN A 108 -4.92 -7.66 22.86
CA GLN A 108 -4.71 -9.10 23.05
C GLN A 108 -5.05 -9.91 21.79
N LEU A 109 -5.60 -9.27 20.76
CA LEU A 109 -5.88 -9.92 19.50
C LEU A 109 -4.59 -10.22 18.75
N ASN A 110 -4.45 -11.46 18.29
CA ASN A 110 -3.44 -11.88 17.33
C ASN A 110 -3.88 -11.44 15.94
N PHE A 111 -3.45 -10.26 15.53
CA PHE A 111 -3.58 -9.87 14.14
C PHE A 111 -2.71 -10.78 13.29
N PRO A 112 -3.16 -11.17 12.08
CA PRO A 112 -2.26 -11.78 11.12
C PRO A 112 -1.07 -10.83 11.01
N LYS A 113 0.12 -11.32 11.35
CA LYS A 113 1.35 -10.58 11.05
C LYS A 113 1.19 -10.22 9.59
N LYS A 114 1.20 -8.92 9.28
CA LYS A 114 1.35 -8.50 7.89
C LYS A 114 2.57 -9.30 7.46
N GLU A 115 2.40 -10.30 6.59
CA GLU A 115 3.56 -10.93 6.00
C GLU A 115 4.37 -9.74 5.54
N LEU A 116 5.57 -9.58 6.11
CA LEU A 116 6.52 -8.64 5.57
C LEU A 116 6.60 -9.10 4.13
N GLU A 117 5.89 -8.40 3.24
CA GLU A 117 5.87 -8.77 1.84
C GLU A 117 7.34 -8.89 1.49
N LYS A 118 7.73 -10.09 1.03
CA LYS A 118 9.12 -10.40 0.78
C LYS A 118 9.69 -9.23 -0.01
N ALA A 119 10.60 -8.49 0.62
CA ALA A 119 11.25 -7.41 -0.08
C ALA A 119 12.05 -8.07 -1.19
N TYR A 120 11.78 -7.67 -2.42
CA TYR A 120 12.57 -8.08 -3.55
C TYR A 120 13.99 -7.57 -3.35
N ALA A 121 14.97 -8.47 -3.47
CA ALA A 121 16.37 -8.15 -3.33
C ALA A 121 17.01 -7.96 -4.70
N MET A 122 18.06 -7.13 -4.76
CA MET A 122 18.91 -7.06 -5.93
C MET A 122 19.64 -8.39 -6.09
N PRO A 123 19.69 -8.97 -7.31
CA PRO A 123 20.48 -10.17 -7.55
C PRO A 123 21.99 -9.89 -7.42
N ASP A 124 22.79 -10.94 -7.26
CA ASP A 124 24.24 -10.82 -7.15
C ASP A 124 24.86 -10.60 -8.55
N GLY A 125 26.10 -10.11 -8.62
CA GLY A 125 26.83 -9.95 -9.89
C GLY A 125 26.51 -8.70 -10.71
N ILE A 126 25.59 -7.85 -10.24
CA ILE A 126 25.30 -6.56 -10.88
C ILE A 126 26.55 -5.66 -10.90
N PRO A 127 26.97 -5.12 -12.06
CA PRO A 127 28.13 -4.24 -12.16
C PRO A 127 28.03 -3.01 -11.26
N GLU A 128 29.15 -2.63 -10.63
CA GLU A 128 29.20 -1.54 -9.64
C GLU A 128 28.66 -0.23 -10.22
N GLU A 129 28.93 0.03 -11.50
CA GLU A 129 28.56 1.26 -12.20
C GLU A 129 27.05 1.49 -12.29
N ILE A 130 26.25 0.41 -12.32
CA ILE A 130 24.78 0.49 -12.35
C ILE A 130 24.11 0.06 -11.03
N SER A 131 24.88 -0.49 -10.09
CA SER A 131 24.37 -1.05 -8.84
C SER A 131 23.58 -0.03 -8.01
N GLY A 132 24.04 1.22 -7.96
CA GLY A 132 23.39 2.30 -7.22
C GLY A 132 22.00 2.64 -7.77
N GLU A 133 21.87 2.70 -9.10
CA GLU A 133 20.59 2.98 -9.75
C GLU A 133 19.62 1.80 -9.60
N ILE A 134 20.06 0.57 -9.87
CA ILE A 134 19.22 -0.62 -9.73
C ILE A 134 18.75 -0.79 -8.29
N LYS A 135 19.61 -0.55 -7.29
CA LYS A 135 19.24 -0.63 -5.87
C LYS A 135 18.18 0.41 -5.50
N ALA A 136 18.30 1.63 -6.01
CA ALA A 136 17.29 2.68 -5.80
C ALA A 136 15.95 2.28 -6.43
N ASP A 137 15.96 1.79 -7.67
CA ASP A 137 14.76 1.33 -8.37
C ASP A 137 14.10 0.14 -7.68
N ILE A 138 14.85 -0.87 -7.22
CA ILE A 138 14.30 -2.00 -6.47
C ILE A 138 13.69 -1.53 -5.14
N SER A 139 14.30 -0.55 -4.46
CA SER A 139 13.72 0.05 -3.25
C SER A 139 12.39 0.75 -3.55
N GLU A 140 12.29 1.49 -4.65
CA GLU A 140 11.05 2.13 -5.08
C GLU A 140 9.99 1.12 -5.51
N LEU A 141 10.38 0.07 -6.24
CA LEU A 141 9.54 -1.04 -6.66
C LEU A 141 8.88 -1.72 -5.46
N ASN A 142 9.65 -2.00 -4.41
CA ASN A 142 9.14 -2.56 -3.16
C ASN A 142 8.10 -1.63 -2.51
N ARG A 143 8.39 -0.32 -2.41
CA ARG A 143 7.44 0.66 -1.86
C ARG A 143 6.15 0.72 -2.68
N CYS A 144 6.24 0.73 -4.01
CA CYS A 144 5.07 0.74 -4.89
C CYS A 144 4.25 -0.54 -4.74
N PHE A 145 4.89 -1.71 -4.75
CA PHE A 145 4.21 -2.99 -4.66
C PHE A 145 3.45 -3.11 -3.33
N SER A 146 4.07 -2.73 -2.22
CA SER A 146 3.47 -2.77 -0.88
C SER A 146 2.36 -1.77 -0.62
N ASN A 147 2.17 -0.80 -1.51
CA ASN A 147 1.05 0.13 -1.49
C ASN A 147 0.05 -0.15 -2.62
N SER A 148 0.10 -1.33 -3.24
CA SER A 148 -0.77 -1.75 -4.35
C SER A 148 -0.67 -0.83 -5.59
N CYS A 149 0.45 -0.12 -5.75
CA CYS A 149 0.73 0.74 -6.90
C CYS A 149 1.27 -0.10 -8.08
N TYR A 150 0.50 -1.09 -8.52
CA TYR A 150 0.94 -2.14 -9.44
C TYR A 150 1.41 -1.63 -10.81
N ARG A 151 0.74 -0.61 -11.37
CA ARG A 151 1.19 0.03 -12.61
C ARG A 151 2.57 0.65 -12.46
N SER A 152 2.83 1.33 -11.34
CA SER A 152 4.13 1.93 -11.04
C SER A 152 5.22 0.87 -10.87
N SER A 153 4.91 -0.23 -10.17
CA SER A 153 5.86 -1.35 -10.03
C SER A 153 6.30 -1.91 -11.38
N ILE A 154 5.37 -2.09 -12.33
CA ILE A 154 5.69 -2.55 -13.70
C ILE A 154 6.52 -1.51 -14.48
N ILE A 155 6.24 -0.23 -14.31
CA ILE A 155 7.03 0.84 -14.95
C ILE A 155 8.48 0.79 -14.47
N ILE A 156 8.68 0.60 -13.17
CA ILE A 156 10.01 0.48 -12.56
C ILE A 156 10.72 -0.79 -13.06
N CYS A 157 10.02 -1.92 -13.21
CA CYS A 157 10.59 -3.11 -13.86
C CYS A 157 11.14 -2.80 -15.26
N GLY A 158 10.42 -2.00 -16.05
CA GLY A 158 10.87 -1.53 -17.35
C GLY A 158 12.12 -0.65 -17.29
N ARG A 159 12.22 0.23 -16.29
CA ARG A 159 13.39 1.10 -16.08
C ARG A 159 14.63 0.29 -15.68
N ILE A 160 14.49 -0.62 -14.71
CA ILE A 160 15.55 -1.56 -14.31
C ILE A 160 16.10 -2.31 -15.53
N MET A 161 15.20 -2.77 -16.41
CA MET A 161 15.57 -3.43 -17.65
C MET A 161 16.30 -2.52 -18.64
N GLU A 162 15.92 -1.24 -18.75
CA GLU A 162 16.62 -0.27 -19.59
C GLU A 162 18.06 -0.06 -19.11
N THR A 163 18.26 0.17 -17.81
CA THR A 163 19.60 0.33 -17.20
C THR A 163 20.45 -0.92 -17.42
N ALA A 164 19.92 -2.11 -17.15
CA ALA A 164 20.66 -3.37 -17.29
C ALA A 164 21.06 -3.69 -18.74
N LEU A 165 20.13 -3.55 -19.70
CA LEU A 165 20.42 -3.84 -21.10
C LEU A 165 21.33 -2.78 -21.74
N HIS A 166 21.23 -1.53 -21.29
CA HIS A 166 22.18 -0.49 -21.70
C HIS A 166 23.60 -0.85 -21.26
N ARG A 167 23.78 -1.24 -19.99
CA ARG A 167 25.07 -1.71 -19.49
C ARG A 167 25.59 -2.90 -20.29
N LYS A 168 24.73 -3.89 -20.54
CA LYS A 168 25.11 -5.08 -21.31
C LYS A 168 25.55 -4.73 -22.74
N TYR A 169 24.87 -3.78 -23.37
CA TYR A 169 25.27 -3.29 -24.68
C TYR A 169 26.65 -2.63 -24.65
N TYR A 170 26.91 -1.79 -23.64
CA TYR A 170 28.21 -1.16 -23.47
C TYR A 170 29.32 -2.19 -23.27
N GLU A 171 29.12 -3.22 -22.43
CA GLU A 171 30.11 -4.28 -22.18
C GLU A 171 30.57 -4.98 -23.46
N VAL A 172 29.64 -5.23 -24.39
CA VAL A 172 29.95 -5.97 -25.62
C VAL A 172 30.48 -5.07 -26.73
N THR A 173 30.05 -3.80 -26.78
CA THR A 173 30.34 -2.91 -27.91
C THR A 173 31.31 -1.78 -27.59
N ASN A 174 31.61 -1.55 -26.31
CA ASN A 174 32.32 -0.39 -25.77
C ASN A 174 31.76 0.96 -26.28
N ASN A 175 30.47 1.00 -26.59
CA ASN A 175 29.75 2.18 -27.04
C ASN A 175 28.64 2.51 -26.06
N ASP A 176 28.65 3.74 -25.54
CA ASP A 176 27.55 4.23 -24.73
C ASP A 176 26.40 4.72 -25.64
N LEU A 177 25.24 4.05 -25.54
CA LEU A 177 24.05 4.45 -26.29
C LEU A 177 23.47 5.78 -25.84
N LEU A 178 23.67 6.18 -24.58
CA LEU A 178 23.13 7.42 -24.02
C LEU A 178 23.88 8.65 -24.51
N GLU A 179 25.17 8.52 -24.86
CA GLU A 179 25.94 9.61 -25.48
C GLU A 179 25.36 10.01 -26.84
N LYS A 180 24.90 9.02 -27.63
CA LYS A 180 24.37 9.24 -28.98
C LYS A 180 22.86 9.43 -29.02
N SER A 181 22.13 8.91 -28.02
CA SER A 181 20.67 8.90 -28.00
C SER A 181 20.16 8.92 -26.55
N PRO A 182 20.23 10.08 -25.86
CA PRO A 182 19.69 10.20 -24.51
C PRO A 182 18.19 9.90 -24.54
N GLY A 183 17.72 9.05 -23.62
CA GLY A 183 16.31 8.63 -23.55
C GLY A 183 15.92 7.52 -24.52
N ILE A 184 16.87 6.71 -24.99
CA ILE A 184 16.56 5.50 -25.78
C ILE A 184 15.66 4.55 -24.97
N GLY A 185 14.47 4.24 -25.50
CA GLY A 185 13.53 3.33 -24.85
C GLY A 185 13.95 1.86 -24.97
N LEU A 186 13.49 1.03 -24.03
CA LEU A 186 13.74 -0.41 -23.94
C LEU A 186 13.62 -1.15 -25.28
N GLY A 187 12.56 -0.89 -26.04
CA GLY A 187 12.36 -1.50 -27.35
C GLY A 187 13.48 -1.24 -28.36
N ASN A 188 14.03 -0.02 -28.36
CA ASN A 188 15.13 0.36 -29.24
C ASN A 188 16.47 -0.22 -28.76
N ILE A 189 16.68 -0.36 -27.45
CA ILE A 189 17.87 -1.04 -26.90
C ILE A 189 17.88 -2.52 -27.36
N ILE A 190 16.73 -3.20 -27.26
CA ILE A 190 16.58 -4.60 -27.72
C ILE A 190 16.88 -4.72 -29.22
N ALA A 191 16.36 -3.79 -30.04
CA ALA A 191 16.64 -3.77 -31.48
C ALA A 191 18.14 -3.64 -31.76
N LYS A 192 18.84 -2.72 -31.07
CA LYS A 192 20.28 -2.53 -31.23
C LYS A 192 21.13 -3.71 -30.77
N LEU A 193 20.73 -4.39 -29.69
CA LEU A 193 21.37 -5.64 -29.26
C LEU A 193 21.29 -6.70 -30.35
N LYS A 194 20.13 -6.82 -31.01
CA LYS A 194 19.90 -7.75 -32.12
C LYS A 194 20.69 -7.37 -33.38
N GLU A 195 20.74 -6.09 -33.74
CA GLU A 195 21.54 -5.59 -34.88
C GLU A 195 23.05 -5.85 -34.72
N LYS A 196 23.54 -5.86 -33.48
CA LYS A 196 24.93 -6.18 -33.15
C LYS A 196 25.19 -7.67 -32.96
N GLU A 197 24.21 -8.52 -33.27
CA GLU A 197 24.28 -9.99 -33.13
C GLU A 197 24.66 -10.44 -31.72
N ILE A 198 24.30 -9.66 -30.70
CA ILE A 198 24.54 -10.00 -29.30
C ILE A 198 23.57 -11.13 -28.93
N LYS A 199 24.11 -12.34 -28.78
CA LYS A 199 23.34 -13.54 -28.48
C LYS A 199 22.85 -13.50 -27.04
N LEU A 200 21.60 -13.07 -26.86
CA LEU A 200 20.85 -13.31 -25.64
C LEU A 200 20.18 -14.68 -25.72
N ASP A 201 20.02 -15.33 -24.58
CA ASP A 201 19.23 -16.55 -24.48
C ASP A 201 17.79 -16.31 -24.99
N PRO A 202 17.21 -17.21 -25.79
CA PRO A 202 15.86 -17.04 -26.32
C PRO A 202 14.78 -16.88 -25.25
N ALA A 203 14.90 -17.58 -24.11
CA ALA A 203 13.94 -17.44 -23.01
C ALA A 203 14.06 -16.07 -22.34
N LEU A 204 15.29 -15.58 -22.16
CA LEU A 204 15.56 -14.22 -21.68
C LEU A 204 14.94 -13.16 -22.59
N THR A 205 15.10 -13.33 -23.90
CA THR A 205 14.53 -12.43 -24.92
C THR A 205 13.00 -12.37 -24.83
N ASN A 206 12.35 -13.51 -24.61
CA ASN A 206 10.90 -13.58 -24.44
C ASN A 206 10.44 -12.90 -23.15
N GLN A 207 11.15 -13.07 -22.04
CA GLN A 207 10.86 -12.38 -20.78
C GLN A 207 11.00 -10.87 -20.94
N ILE A 208 12.07 -10.41 -21.57
CA ILE A 208 12.31 -8.99 -21.86
C ILE A 208 11.16 -8.40 -22.72
N HIS A 209 10.75 -9.11 -23.77
CA HIS A 209 9.63 -8.68 -24.60
C HIS A 209 8.32 -8.60 -23.82
N LEU A 210 8.04 -9.58 -22.96
CA LEU A 210 6.86 -9.57 -22.09
C LEU A 210 6.88 -8.37 -21.14
N ILE A 211 7.99 -8.13 -20.44
CA ILE A 211 8.15 -6.98 -19.52
C ILE A 211 7.91 -5.66 -20.27
N ASN A 212 8.52 -5.51 -21.45
CA ASN A 212 8.35 -4.31 -22.27
C ASN A 212 6.90 -4.12 -22.73
N GLN A 213 6.21 -5.20 -23.13
CA GLN A 213 4.81 -5.15 -23.51
C GLN A 213 3.94 -4.65 -22.36
N VAL A 214 4.05 -5.26 -21.17
CA VAL A 214 3.25 -4.88 -19.99
C VAL A 214 3.57 -3.45 -19.53
N ARG A 215 4.84 -3.03 -19.62
CA ARG A 215 5.26 -1.63 -19.38
C ARG A 215 4.58 -0.66 -20.34
N VAL A 216 4.57 -0.95 -21.64
CA VAL A 216 3.91 -0.10 -22.66
C VAL A 216 2.41 0.06 -22.35
N PHE A 217 1.73 -1.01 -21.91
CA PHE A 217 0.34 -0.93 -21.45
C PHE A 217 0.17 -0.10 -20.17
N SER A 218 1.18 -0.06 -19.31
CA SER A 218 1.14 0.67 -18.04
C SER A 218 1.41 2.18 -18.18
N VAL A 219 2.23 2.57 -19.14
CA VAL A 219 2.62 3.98 -19.39
C VAL A 219 1.68 4.68 -20.37
N HIS A 220 1.40 4.06 -21.51
CA HIS A 220 0.71 4.74 -22.62
C HIS A 220 -0.80 4.56 -22.55
N LYS A 221 -1.54 5.61 -22.95
CA LYS A 221 -3.00 5.54 -23.07
C LYS A 221 -3.38 4.47 -24.10
N LYS A 222 -4.28 3.57 -23.72
CA LYS A 222 -4.90 2.56 -24.59
C LYS A 222 -6.42 2.77 -24.62
N LYS A 223 -7.10 2.07 -25.53
CA LYS A 223 -8.56 2.11 -25.64
C LYS A 223 -9.24 1.66 -24.34
N GLU A 224 -8.65 0.67 -23.68
CA GLU A 224 -9.05 0.20 -22.36
C GLU A 224 -7.93 0.45 -21.36
N ALA A 225 -8.29 0.82 -20.14
CA ALA A 225 -7.32 1.04 -19.08
C ALA A 225 -6.76 -0.30 -18.59
N PHE A 226 -5.44 -0.42 -18.58
CA PHE A 226 -4.76 -1.59 -18.08
C PHE A 226 -4.61 -1.51 -16.56
N TYR A 227 -5.19 -2.49 -15.85
CA TYR A 227 -5.15 -2.63 -14.40
C TYR A 227 -4.50 -3.98 -14.04
N PRO A 228 -3.16 -4.04 -13.89
CA PRO A 228 -2.47 -5.27 -13.55
C PRO A 228 -2.88 -5.76 -12.16
N THR A 229 -3.08 -7.07 -12.03
CA THR A 229 -3.33 -7.71 -10.74
C THR A 229 -2.05 -7.79 -9.91
N ARG A 230 -2.17 -8.07 -8.61
CA ARG A 230 -1.02 -8.31 -7.74
C ARG A 230 -0.14 -9.44 -8.29
N GLN A 231 -0.76 -10.54 -8.72
CA GLN A 231 -0.07 -11.72 -9.24
C GLN A 231 0.65 -11.43 -10.57
N GLN A 232 0.02 -10.69 -11.48
CA GLN A 232 0.67 -10.27 -12.73
C GLN A 232 1.88 -9.37 -12.46
N THR A 233 1.76 -8.49 -11.47
CA THR A 233 2.84 -7.59 -11.06
C THR A 233 3.99 -8.37 -10.43
N GLU A 234 3.69 -9.26 -9.49
CA GLU A 234 4.66 -10.14 -8.83
C GLU A 234 5.41 -11.01 -9.85
N ALA A 235 4.71 -11.62 -10.81
CA ALA A 235 5.34 -12.37 -11.89
C ALA A 235 6.27 -11.50 -12.75
N THR A 236 5.86 -10.26 -13.05
CA THR A 236 6.71 -9.32 -13.82
C THR A 236 7.98 -8.97 -13.06
N ILE A 237 7.87 -8.72 -11.75
CA ILE A 237 9.03 -8.44 -10.88
C ILE A 237 9.98 -9.63 -10.87
N LEU A 238 9.46 -10.85 -10.67
CA LEU A 238 10.28 -12.06 -10.66
C LEU A 238 10.99 -12.28 -11.99
N TYR A 239 10.32 -12.05 -13.13
CA TYR A 239 10.97 -12.09 -14.44
C TYR A 239 12.05 -11.02 -14.59
N THR A 240 11.85 -9.81 -14.07
CA THR A 240 12.89 -8.77 -14.11
C THR A 240 14.12 -9.18 -13.31
N LEU A 241 13.94 -9.74 -12.10
CA LEU A 241 15.06 -10.20 -11.27
C LEU A 241 15.79 -11.40 -11.90
N ASP A 242 15.06 -12.35 -12.48
CA ASP A 242 15.64 -13.48 -13.22
C ASP A 242 16.45 -13.00 -14.43
N VAL A 243 15.94 -11.99 -15.15
CA VAL A 243 16.66 -11.42 -16.28
C VAL A 243 17.95 -10.73 -15.83
N LEU A 244 17.91 -9.96 -14.74
CA LEU A 244 19.10 -9.33 -14.16
C LEU A 244 20.16 -10.36 -13.77
N GLU A 245 19.77 -11.41 -13.05
CA GLU A 245 20.65 -12.50 -12.62
C GLU A 245 21.34 -13.13 -13.84
N ARG A 246 20.57 -13.51 -14.87
CA ARG A 246 21.08 -14.19 -16.06
C ARG A 246 21.85 -13.28 -17.04
N LEU A 247 21.74 -11.96 -16.89
CA LEU A 247 22.50 -11.02 -17.72
C LEU A 247 23.95 -10.88 -17.24
N PHE A 248 24.20 -11.08 -15.94
CA PHE A 248 25.47 -10.75 -15.30
C PHE A 248 26.16 -11.94 -14.59
N ASN A 249 25.48 -13.09 -14.44
CA ASN A 249 26.05 -14.36 -13.96
C ASN A 249 26.00 -15.46 -15.03
#